data_AF-A0A502XEH6-F1
#
_entry.id   AF-A0A502XEH6-F1
#
_cell.length_a   1.000
_cell.length_b   1.000
_cell.length_c   1.000
_cell.angle_alpha   90.00
_cell.angle_beta   90.00
_cell.angle_gamma   90.00
#
_symmetry.space_group_name_H-M   'P 1'
#
loop_
_entity.id
_entity.type
_entity.pdbx_description
1 polymer ?
#
loop_
_entity_poly.entity_id
_entity_poly.type
_entity_poly.pdbx_seq_one_letter_code
_entity_poly.pdbx_strand_id
1 'polypeptide(L)' 'MQEDKQPPLSLIWGSAAIAAELGVTQRQCFYMLETGKLPARKIGERWVADRAALHALFRNGEAA' A
#
# COMPACT_ATOMS: atom_id res chain seq x y z
N MET A 1 -3.13 19.77 -21.36
CA MET A 1 -3.93 18.57 -21.02
C MET A 1 -2.93 17.52 -20.59
N GLN A 2 -2.77 17.27 -19.28
CA GLN A 2 -1.94 16.16 -18.82
C GLN A 2 -2.84 14.93 -18.76
N GLU A 3 -2.60 14.01 -19.68
CA GLU A 3 -3.21 12.68 -19.70
C GLU A 3 -2.80 11.99 -18.42
N ASP A 4 -3.75 11.82 -17.51
CA ASP A 4 -3.61 11.10 -16.24
C ASP A 4 -3.39 9.61 -16.56
N LYS A 5 -2.17 9.28 -16.99
CA LYS A 5 -1.69 7.89 -17.08
C LYS A 5 -1.51 7.40 -15.66
N GLN A 6 -2.62 7.02 -15.03
CA GLN A 6 -2.57 6.05 -13.94
C GLN A 6 -1.84 4.84 -14.52
N PRO A 7 -0.62 4.48 -14.04
CA PRO A 7 -0.02 3.21 -14.42
C PRO A 7 -1.02 2.10 -14.09
N PRO A 8 -1.01 0.96 -14.81
CA PRO A 8 -1.94 -0.14 -14.55
C PRO A 8 -1.91 -0.46 -13.06
N LEU A 9 -3.00 -0.11 -12.37
CA LEU A 9 -3.14 -0.12 -10.93
C LEU A 9 -2.77 -1.51 -10.43
N SER A 10 -1.54 -1.66 -9.94
CA SER A 10 -1.02 -2.92 -9.41
C SER A 10 -1.54 -3.05 -7.99
N LEU A 11 -2.85 -3.21 -7.90
CA LEU A 11 -3.61 -3.25 -6.66
C LEU A 11 -3.37 -4.61 -6.00
N ILE A 12 -2.74 -4.55 -4.84
CA ILE A 12 -2.52 -5.68 -3.98
C ILE A 12 -3.72 -5.79 -3.05
N TRP A 13 -4.41 -6.93 -3.12
CA TRP A 13 -5.59 -7.21 -2.31
C TRP A 13 -5.22 -8.11 -1.13
N GLY A 14 -5.63 -7.69 0.06
CA GLY A 14 -5.43 -8.40 1.31
C GLY A 14 -4.18 -7.95 2.06
N SER A 15 -4.32 -7.80 3.38
CA SER A 15 -3.19 -7.45 4.27
C SER A 15 -2.04 -8.45 4.16
N ALA A 16 -2.31 -9.72 3.89
CA ALA A 16 -1.28 -10.74 3.68
C ALA A 16 -0.42 -10.49 2.45
N ALA A 17 -1.03 -10.10 1.32
CA ALA A 17 -0.28 -9.82 0.10
C ALA A 17 0.51 -8.51 0.22
N ILE A 18 -0.07 -7.50 0.88
CA ILE A 18 0.62 -6.23 1.18
C ILE A 18 1.81 -6.48 2.12
N ALA A 19 1.64 -7.33 3.14
CA ALA A 19 2.70 -7.72 4.07
C ALA A 19 3.84 -8.46 3.36
N ALA A 20 3.52 -9.41 2.48
CA ALA A 20 4.50 -10.16 1.70
C ALA A 20 5.32 -9.23 0.79
N GLU A 21 4.68 -8.22 0.21
CA GLU A 21 5.33 -7.20 -0.63
C GLU A 21 6.23 -6.25 0.14
N LEU A 22 5.82 -5.86 1.34
CA LEU A 22 6.62 -5.05 2.26
C LEU A 22 7.75 -5.86 2.93
N GLY A 23 7.72 -7.18 2.88
CA GLY A 23 8.62 -8.04 3.64
C GLY A 23 8.37 -7.99 5.16
N VAL A 24 7.19 -7.56 5.59
CA VAL A 24 6.80 -7.48 7.02
C VAL A 24 5.82 -8.59 7.38
N THR A 25 5.64 -8.82 8.68
CA THR A 25 4.63 -9.78 9.14
C THR A 25 3.21 -9.23 8.95
N GLN A 26 2.22 -10.12 8.75
CA GLN A 26 0.81 -9.75 8.62
C GLN A 26 0.30 -8.85 9.76
N ARG A 27 0.71 -9.13 11.01
CA ARG A 27 0.34 -8.30 12.17
C ARG A 27 0.94 -6.89 12.08
N GLN A 28 2.20 -6.76 11.67
CA GLN A 28 2.81 -5.44 11.49
C GLN A 28 2.19 -4.69 10.32
N CYS A 29 1.91 -5.38 9.22
CA CYS A 29 1.18 -4.77 8.12
C CYS A 29 -0.19 -4.30 8.60
N PHE A 30 -0.96 -5.12 9.33
CA PHE A 30 -2.27 -4.72 9.85
C PHE A 30 -2.19 -3.50 10.77
N TYR A 31 -1.19 -3.46 11.65
CA TYR A 31 -0.91 -2.29 12.49
C TYR A 31 -0.53 -1.06 11.67
N MET A 32 0.31 -1.18 10.64
CA MET A 32 0.69 -0.08 9.75
C MET A 32 -0.47 0.42 8.87
N LEU A 33 -1.38 -0.48 8.51
CA LEU A 33 -2.62 -0.20 7.80
C LEU A 33 -3.62 0.54 8.71
N GLU A 34 -3.80 0.08 9.96
CA GLU A 34 -4.65 0.77 10.95
C GLU A 34 -4.09 2.12 11.38
N THR A 35 -2.77 2.23 11.53
CA THR A 35 -2.10 3.49 11.89
C THR A 35 -2.00 4.48 10.73
N GLY A 36 -2.42 4.09 9.51
CA GLY A 36 -2.47 4.98 8.35
C GLY A 36 -1.09 5.38 7.79
N LYS A 37 -0.02 4.66 8.17
CA LYS A 37 1.35 4.91 7.68
C LYS A 37 1.60 4.40 6.27
N LEU A 38 0.70 3.56 5.75
CA LEU A 38 0.79 2.99 4.41
C LEU A 38 -0.33 3.55 3.53
N PRO A 39 -0.05 3.80 2.23
CA PRO A 39 -1.04 4.21 1.25
C PRO A 39 -1.91 3.00 0.88
N ALA A 40 -2.77 2.60 1.81
CA ALA A 40 -3.66 1.47 1.68
C ALA A 40 -5.07 1.89 2.09
N ARG A 41 -6.04 1.37 1.36
CA ARG A 41 -7.45 1.70 1.48
C ARG A 41 -8.21 0.47 1.94
N LYS A 42 -8.98 0.62 3.01
CA LYS A 42 -9.94 -0.42 3.42
C LYS A 42 -11.17 -0.33 2.50
N ILE A 43 -11.39 -1.37 1.70
CA ILE A 43 -12.55 -1.52 0.82
C ILE A 43 -13.38 -2.68 1.34
N GLY A 44 -14.48 -2.35 2.03
CA GLY A 44 -15.33 -3.32 2.73
C GLY A 44 -14.56 -4.07 3.82
N GLU A 45 -14.43 -5.39 3.66
CA GLU A 45 -13.74 -6.29 4.59
C GLU A 45 -12.27 -6.55 4.21
N ARG A 46 -11.79 -5.99 3.09
CA ARG A 46 -10.44 -6.23 2.57
C ARG A 46 -9.64 -4.93 2.52
N TRP A 47 -8.33 -5.07 2.69
CA TRP A 47 -7.37 -3.99 2.48
C TRP A 47 -6.85 -4.04 1.04
N VAL A 48 -6.80 -2.89 0.40
CA VAL A 48 -6.24 -2.71 -0.94
C VAL A 48 -5.12 -1.70 -0.84
N ALA A 49 -3.91 -2.08 -1.24
CA ALA A 49 -2.82 -1.14 -1.38
C ALA A 49 -2.31 -1.15 -2.82
N ASP A 50 -1.91 0.01 -3.32
CA ASP A 50 -1.28 0.09 -4.63
C ASP A 50 0.23 -0.09 -4.47
N ARG A 51 0.79 -1.07 -5.20
CA ARG A 51 2.24 -1.36 -5.16
C ARG A 51 3.06 -0.12 -5.57
N ALA A 52 2.60 0.62 -6.56
CA ALA A 52 3.30 1.80 -7.06
C ALA A 52 3.24 2.96 -6.06
N ALA A 53 2.11 3.15 -5.38
CA ALA A 53 1.96 4.13 -4.30
C ALA A 53 2.84 3.78 -3.08
N LEU A 54 2.92 2.50 -2.72
CA LEU A 54 3.86 2.03 -1.71
C LEU A 54 5.29 2.39 -2.10
N HIS A 55 5.73 1.94 -3.28
CA HIS A 55 7.08 2.22 -3.77
C HIS A 55 7.37 3.73 -3.92
N ALA A 56 6.38 4.54 -4.29
CA ALA A 56 6.51 5.98 -4.37
C ALA A 56 6.70 6.61 -2.99
N LEU A 57 5.96 6.15 -1.97
CA LEU A 57 6.09 6.62 -0.60
C LEU A 57 7.46 6.24 -0.01
N PHE A 58 7.95 5.03 -0.25
CA PHE A 58 9.28 4.60 0.16
C PHE A 58 10.42 5.25 -0.65
N ARG A 59 10.23 5.50 -1.95
CA ARG A 59 11.23 6.16 -2.80
C ARG A 59 11.36 7.65 -2.49
N ASN A 60 10.30 8.30 -2.00
CA ASN A 60 10.28 9.74 -1.74
C ASN A 60 10.57 10.12 -0.27
N GLY A 61 10.87 9.16 0.60
CA GLY A 61 11.51 9.41 1.90
C GLY A 61 10.58 9.89 3.01
N GLU A 62 9.79 8.97 3.60
CA GLU A 62 9.31 9.15 4.97
C GLU A 62 9.90 8.05 5.88
N ALA A 63 11.12 8.30 6.33
CA ALA A 63 11.56 7.90 7.66
C ALA A 63 11.26 9.09 8.57
N ALA A 64 10.17 8.99 9.35
CA ALA A 64 9.86 9.89 10.45
C ALA A 64 9.78 9.07 11.74
#